data_AF-I2FYZ3-F1
#
_entry.id   AF-I2FYZ3-F1
#
_cell.length_a   1.000
_cell.length_b   1.000
_cell.length_c   1.000
_cell.angle_alpha   90.00
_cell.angle_beta   90.00
_cell.angle_gamma   90.00
#
_symmetry.space_group_name_H-M   'P 1'
#
loop_
_entity.id
_entity.type
_entity.pdbx_description
1 polymer ?
#
loop_
_entity_poly.entity_id
_entity_poly.type
_entity_poly.pdbx_seq_one_letter_code
_entity_poly.pdbx_strand_id
1 'polypeptide(L)'
;MLSTKIIGLCITALATVQVHAVNNGEPSARVQIPERLLLPVGDQNLAREGVFQPVPSWLRYTPQYEWPTDLPAAQPGPVGAGEARASSSRQPEEDEVSSQPSRVPSNPSLSLGKNWFSMQSYTLDMPELQSFYHGDNFEPVNFEDLYTNGRVHTSGAIYRPDPQVLRAIQGQIWPVLKVEGLIQNKVSPKYNLKHGEYLWPPFQPGPSGVTSLDLRPKLAEELRLRITNRMKQHKQDTPNMYQMQVNVGRNTHHVLMLTGRSNDYFDEEVHLPQSELWLFYESGKVNGEQKPKVAFLGASFLPLGAKDLLVGKKVAWIAKIGHAA
;
A
#
# COMPACT_ATOMS: atom_id res chain seq x y z
N MET A 1 26.16 40.27 40.59
CA MET A 1 25.66 38.90 40.75
C MET A 1 25.92 38.14 39.46
N LEU A 2 26.80 37.14 39.52
CA LEU A 2 27.21 36.28 38.41
C LEU A 2 26.10 35.31 38.01
N SER A 3 26.18 34.83 36.75
CA SER A 3 26.06 33.42 36.34
C SER A 3 24.98 33.17 35.28
N THR A 4 25.14 32.37 34.23
CA THR A 4 26.28 31.84 33.44
C THR A 4 25.61 31.32 32.16
N LYS A 5 26.17 31.63 30.99
CA LYS A 5 25.75 31.10 29.69
C LYS A 5 26.24 29.65 29.54
N ILE A 6 25.37 28.75 29.11
CA ILE A 6 25.75 27.41 28.65
C ILE A 6 25.81 27.44 27.13
N ILE A 7 27.02 27.27 26.58
CA ILE A 7 27.29 27.00 25.17
C ILE A 7 27.63 25.51 25.09
N GLY A 8 26.81 24.75 24.37
CA GLY A 8 27.07 23.36 24.03
C GLY A 8 28.03 23.27 22.85
N LEU A 9 29.18 22.63 23.08
CA LEU A 9 30.24 22.38 22.11
C LEU A 9 29.99 21.01 21.44
N CYS A 10 29.61 20.98 20.17
CA CYS A 10 29.60 19.75 19.37
C CYS A 10 30.96 19.57 18.70
N ILE A 11 31.68 18.51 19.07
CA ILE A 11 32.92 18.10 18.42
C ILE A 11 32.56 17.14 17.28
N THR A 12 32.67 17.61 16.04
CA THR A 12 32.58 16.79 14.83
C THR A 12 34.01 16.41 14.42
N ALA A 13 34.41 15.16 14.65
CA ALA A 13 35.65 14.62 14.09
C ALA A 13 35.40 14.23 12.62
N LEU A 14 35.78 15.12 11.69
CA LEU A 14 35.91 14.77 10.28
C LEU A 14 37.30 14.15 10.06
N ALA A 15 37.34 12.85 9.76
CA ALA A 15 38.52 12.23 9.18
C ALA A 15 38.52 12.48 7.67
N THR A 16 39.26 13.50 7.23
CA THR A 16 39.55 13.74 5.81
C THR A 16 40.66 12.79 5.38
N VAL A 17 40.32 11.78 4.56
CA VAL A 17 41.31 10.96 3.84
C VAL A 17 41.64 11.68 2.53
N GLN A 18 42.78 12.38 2.49
CA GLN A 18 43.35 12.91 1.25
C GLN A 18 44.08 11.78 0.51
N VAL A 19 43.55 11.34 -0.63
CA VAL A 19 44.26 10.46 -1.56
C VAL A 19 44.99 11.33 -2.57
N HIS A 20 46.30 11.47 -2.42
CA HIS A 20 47.14 12.02 -3.47
C HIS A 20 47.39 10.95 -4.54
N ALA A 21 47.03 11.24 -5.78
CA ALA A 21 47.44 10.47 -6.95
C ALA A 21 48.96 10.62 -7.13
N VAL A 22 49.70 9.52 -6.99
CA VAL A 22 51.11 9.42 -7.39
C VAL A 22 51.20 8.41 -8.51
N ASN A 23 51.77 8.88 -9.61
CA ASN A 23 52.04 8.15 -10.84
C ASN A 23 53.35 7.35 -10.71
N ASN A 24 53.35 6.15 -11.28
CA ASN A 24 54.47 5.32 -11.74
C ASN A 24 55.42 4.67 -10.72
N GLY A 25 55.49 3.34 -10.80
CA GLY A 25 56.77 2.62 -10.76
C GLY A 25 57.02 1.70 -9.56
N GLU A 26 56.68 0.42 -9.75
CA GLU A 26 57.17 -0.77 -9.05
C GLU A 26 56.67 -1.17 -7.64
N PRO A 27 56.58 -2.50 -7.37
CA PRO A 27 55.79 -3.04 -6.26
C PRO A 27 56.68 -3.57 -5.13
N SER A 28 56.52 -3.03 -3.92
CA SER A 28 56.73 -3.74 -2.65
C SER A 28 56.42 -2.81 -1.48
N ALA A 29 55.17 -2.74 -1.06
CA ALA A 29 54.80 -2.09 0.20
C ALA A 29 54.24 -3.14 1.16
N ARG A 30 55.10 -3.62 2.07
CA ARG A 30 54.68 -4.34 3.28
C ARG A 30 54.00 -3.33 4.21
N VAL A 31 52.70 -3.50 4.41
CA VAL A 31 51.94 -2.73 5.42
C VAL A 31 52.29 -3.31 6.80
N GLN A 32 53.05 -2.55 7.60
CA GLN A 32 53.18 -2.79 9.03
C GLN A 32 51.96 -2.20 9.74
N ILE A 33 51.14 -3.07 10.34
CA ILE A 33 50.05 -2.67 11.23
C ILE A 33 50.67 -2.40 12.61
N PRO A 34 50.42 -1.24 13.25
CA PRO A 34 50.92 -0.99 14.59
C PRO A 34 50.19 -1.87 15.61
N GLU A 35 50.95 -2.81 16.16
CA GLU A 35 50.66 -3.59 17.36
C GLU A 35 50.68 -2.66 18.57
N ARG A 36 49.50 -2.20 19.04
CA ARG A 36 49.28 -1.67 20.41
C ARG A 36 47.82 -1.27 20.61
N LEU A 37 47.07 -2.15 21.27
CA LEU A 37 46.12 -1.84 22.34
C LEU A 37 45.67 -3.18 22.94
N LEU A 38 46.59 -3.80 23.68
CA LEU A 38 46.28 -4.86 24.62
C LEU A 38 45.71 -4.20 25.88
N LEU A 39 44.45 -4.48 26.21
CA LEU A 39 43.94 -4.42 27.57
C LEU A 39 43.48 -5.83 27.97
N PRO A 40 43.78 -6.27 29.22
CA PRO A 40 43.55 -7.64 29.65
C PRO A 40 42.21 -7.82 30.41
N VAL A 41 41.90 -9.10 30.67
CA VAL A 41 40.92 -9.64 31.65
C VAL A 41 39.47 -9.74 31.13
N GLY A 42 38.78 -10.88 31.20
CA GLY A 42 39.13 -12.16 31.81
C GLY A 42 38.14 -13.27 31.46
N ASP A 43 38.56 -14.50 31.77
CA ASP A 43 37.74 -15.71 31.79
C ASP A 43 36.54 -15.56 32.71
N GLN A 44 35.38 -16.05 32.26
CA GLN A 44 34.55 -16.92 33.08
C GLN A 44 33.55 -17.72 32.24
N ASN A 45 33.75 -19.03 32.30
CA ASN A 45 32.79 -20.07 31.98
C ASN A 45 31.44 -19.82 32.64
N LEU A 46 30.35 -19.94 31.88
CA LEU A 46 29.06 -20.42 32.39
C LEU A 46 28.25 -20.99 31.23
N ALA A 47 28.44 -22.29 31.02
CA ALA A 47 27.42 -23.16 30.48
C ALA A 47 26.21 -23.12 31.44
N ARG A 48 25.03 -22.81 30.93
CA ARG A 48 23.79 -23.25 31.53
C ARG A 48 22.69 -23.41 30.49
N GLU A 49 22.19 -24.62 30.47
CA GLU A 49 21.10 -25.15 29.67
C GLU A 49 19.85 -24.26 29.79
N GLY A 50 19.34 -23.82 28.65
CA GLY A 50 18.04 -23.17 28.52
C GLY A 50 17.06 -24.14 27.89
N VAL A 51 16.27 -24.81 28.73
CA VAL A 51 15.14 -25.66 28.36
C VAL A 51 14.13 -24.83 27.57
N PHE A 52 13.84 -25.25 26.33
CA PHE A 52 12.71 -24.75 25.55
C PHE A 52 11.40 -25.13 26.26
N GLN A 53 10.64 -24.13 26.72
CA GLN A 53 9.25 -24.34 27.10
C GLN A 53 8.34 -24.23 25.86
N PRO A 54 7.40 -25.18 25.66
CA PRO A 54 6.39 -25.04 24.62
C PRO A 54 5.41 -23.92 24.98
N VAL A 55 5.14 -23.04 24.02
CA VAL A 55 4.12 -22.00 24.13
C VAL A 55 2.74 -22.68 24.27
N PRO A 56 1.88 -22.29 25.22
CA PRO A 56 0.58 -22.91 25.41
C PRO A 56 -0.38 -22.69 24.22
N SER A 57 -1.14 -23.73 23.89
CA SER A 57 -2.05 -23.83 22.74
C SER A 57 -3.36 -23.03 22.84
N TRP A 58 -3.51 -22.11 23.80
CA TRP A 58 -4.75 -21.36 24.05
C TRP A 58 -4.78 -19.92 23.52
N LEU A 59 -3.76 -19.47 22.80
CA LEU A 59 -3.80 -18.21 22.02
C LEU A 59 -4.31 -18.43 20.59
N ARG A 60 -5.43 -19.14 20.43
CA ARG A 60 -6.25 -19.07 19.21
C ARG A 60 -7.24 -17.92 19.37
N TYR A 61 -6.83 -16.72 19.00
CA TYR A 61 -7.75 -15.62 18.78
C TYR A 61 -8.50 -15.88 17.47
N THR A 62 -9.74 -16.35 17.56
CA THR A 62 -10.72 -16.25 16.47
C THR A 62 -11.46 -14.92 16.62
N PRO A 63 -11.32 -13.95 15.70
CA PRO A 63 -12.26 -12.84 15.66
C PRO A 63 -13.56 -13.35 15.03
N GLN A 64 -14.52 -13.74 15.87
CA GLN A 64 -15.92 -13.77 15.46
C GLN A 64 -16.43 -12.34 15.47
N TYR A 65 -16.59 -11.76 14.28
CA TYR A 65 -17.53 -10.67 14.06
C TYR A 65 -18.59 -11.20 13.10
N GLU A 66 -19.71 -11.63 13.67
CA GLU A 66 -20.95 -11.83 12.93
C GLU A 66 -21.48 -10.46 12.52
N TRP A 67 -21.72 -10.28 11.23
CA TRP A 67 -22.48 -9.14 10.72
C TRP A 67 -23.95 -9.33 11.14
N PRO A 68 -24.63 -8.28 11.64
CA PRO A 68 -26.06 -8.38 11.94
C PRO A 68 -26.83 -8.65 10.65
N THR A 69 -27.53 -9.80 10.61
CA THR A 69 -28.30 -10.27 9.44
C THR A 69 -29.79 -9.91 9.57
N ASP A 70 -30.11 -8.76 10.16
CA ASP A 70 -31.49 -8.31 10.31
C ASP A 70 -31.74 -7.05 9.47
N LEU A 71 -31.97 -7.27 8.17
CA LEU A 71 -32.70 -6.32 7.34
C LEU A 71 -34.18 -6.71 7.35
N PRO A 72 -35.11 -5.82 7.75
CA PRO A 72 -36.53 -6.14 7.74
C PRO A 72 -37.03 -6.35 6.31
N ALA A 73 -37.74 -7.46 6.11
CA ALA A 73 -38.42 -7.79 4.88
C ALA A 73 -39.41 -6.68 4.49
N ALA A 74 -39.30 -6.20 3.24
CA ALA A 74 -40.27 -5.30 2.65
C ALA A 74 -41.64 -5.99 2.58
N GLN A 75 -42.65 -5.37 3.20
CA GLN A 75 -44.03 -5.82 3.11
C GLN A 75 -44.60 -5.54 1.71
N PRO A 76 -45.35 -6.48 1.09
CA PRO A 76 -46.10 -6.20 -0.12
C PRO A 76 -47.30 -5.30 0.19
N GLY A 77 -47.41 -4.18 -0.53
CA GLY A 77 -48.54 -3.26 -0.44
C GLY A 77 -49.85 -3.86 -1.02
N PRO A 78 -51.01 -3.44 -0.51
CA PRO A 78 -52.30 -3.95 -0.98
C PRO A 78 -52.69 -3.33 -2.33
N VAL A 79 -53.13 -4.18 -3.26
CA VAL A 79 -53.75 -3.80 -4.53
C VAL A 79 -55.23 -3.50 -4.24
N GLY A 80 -55.57 -2.22 -4.11
CA GLY A 80 -56.95 -1.74 -3.96
C GLY A 80 -57.53 -1.34 -5.32
N ALA A 81 -58.57 -2.05 -5.75
CA ALA A 81 -59.47 -1.64 -6.82
C ALA A 81 -60.45 -0.56 -6.31
N GLY A 82 -60.75 0.45 -7.12
CA GLY A 82 -61.76 1.46 -6.81
C GLY A 82 -61.90 2.52 -7.91
N GLU A 83 -62.92 2.34 -8.73
CA GLU A 83 -63.34 3.27 -9.79
C GLU A 83 -64.05 4.53 -9.24
N ALA A 84 -63.93 5.60 -10.04
CA ALA A 84 -64.91 6.65 -10.31
C ALA A 84 -65.47 7.53 -9.17
N ARG A 85 -65.14 8.84 -9.19
CA ARG A 85 -66.08 9.91 -9.60
C ARG A 85 -65.48 11.34 -9.54
N ALA A 86 -65.69 12.03 -10.66
CA ALA A 86 -65.97 13.44 -10.93
C ALA A 86 -65.76 14.55 -9.87
N SER A 87 -65.01 15.55 -10.34
CA SER A 87 -65.35 16.99 -10.39
C SER A 87 -65.27 17.89 -9.13
N SER A 88 -64.38 18.87 -9.30
CA SER A 88 -64.61 20.32 -9.12
C SER A 88 -64.21 20.97 -7.79
N SER A 89 -63.21 21.86 -7.89
CA SER A 89 -63.21 23.26 -7.43
C SER A 89 -61.94 23.70 -6.67
N ARG A 90 -61.31 24.73 -7.26
CA ARG A 90 -60.48 25.79 -6.66
C ARG A 90 -59.21 25.40 -5.91
N GLN A 91 -58.08 25.53 -6.62
CA GLN A 91 -56.77 25.81 -6.04
C GLN A 91 -56.70 27.30 -5.60
N PRO A 92 -56.14 27.60 -4.43
CA PRO A 92 -55.37 28.83 -4.20
C PRO A 92 -53.93 28.62 -4.70
N GLU A 93 -53.34 29.72 -5.18
CA GLU A 93 -51.94 29.86 -5.53
C GLU A 93 -51.06 29.51 -4.31
N GLU A 94 -50.33 28.39 -4.40
CA GLU A 94 -49.22 28.11 -3.48
C GLU A 94 -47.92 28.46 -4.19
N ASP A 95 -47.15 29.30 -3.51
CA ASP A 95 -45.84 29.80 -3.92
C ASP A 95 -44.98 28.66 -4.47
N GLU A 96 -44.45 28.89 -5.67
CA GLU A 96 -43.52 28.05 -6.38
C GLU A 96 -42.19 28.00 -5.60
N VAL A 97 -42.16 27.21 -4.52
CA VAL A 97 -40.93 26.80 -3.84
C VAL A 97 -40.19 25.91 -4.84
N SER A 98 -39.39 26.59 -5.65
CA SER A 98 -38.41 26.03 -6.58
C SER A 98 -37.55 25.02 -5.85
N SER A 99 -38.05 23.79 -5.83
CA SER A 99 -37.37 22.60 -5.38
C SER A 99 -36.40 22.24 -6.48
N GLN A 100 -35.37 23.08 -6.67
CA GLN A 100 -34.23 22.67 -7.45
C GLN A 100 -33.67 21.42 -6.76
N PRO A 101 -33.69 20.25 -7.41
CA PRO A 101 -33.05 19.08 -6.85
C PRO A 101 -31.60 19.46 -6.62
N SER A 102 -31.16 19.36 -5.35
CA SER A 102 -29.79 19.54 -4.93
C SER A 102 -28.89 18.91 -5.98
N ARG A 103 -28.20 19.76 -6.76
CA ARG A 103 -27.22 19.30 -7.74
C ARG A 103 -26.28 18.38 -6.98
N VAL A 104 -26.32 17.09 -7.32
CA VAL A 104 -25.34 16.11 -6.88
C VAL A 104 -23.98 16.77 -7.08
N PRO A 105 -23.12 16.86 -6.05
CA PRO A 105 -21.84 17.54 -6.17
C PRO A 105 -21.12 16.96 -7.39
N SER A 106 -20.86 17.81 -8.37
CA SER A 106 -20.05 17.47 -9.53
C SER A 106 -18.77 16.82 -9.02
N ASN A 107 -18.51 15.57 -9.44
CA ASN A 107 -17.30 14.82 -9.10
C ASN A 107 -16.09 15.77 -9.13
N PRO A 108 -15.19 15.73 -8.11
CA PRO A 108 -13.97 16.53 -8.13
C PRO A 108 -13.28 16.29 -9.48
N SER A 109 -12.91 17.37 -10.18
CA SER A 109 -12.33 17.31 -11.52
C SER A 109 -11.26 16.22 -11.58
N LEU A 110 -11.56 15.11 -12.25
CA LEU A 110 -10.66 13.96 -12.28
C LEU A 110 -9.39 14.37 -13.02
N SER A 111 -8.24 14.13 -12.40
CA SER A 111 -6.94 14.41 -13.01
C SER A 111 -6.65 13.36 -14.09
N LEU A 112 -6.98 13.66 -15.34
CA LEU A 112 -6.72 12.78 -16.49
C LEU A 112 -5.45 13.19 -17.25
N GLY A 113 -4.86 12.25 -17.97
CA GLY A 113 -3.73 12.51 -18.90
C GLY A 113 -2.36 12.66 -18.23
N LYS A 114 -2.24 12.30 -16.95
CA LYS A 114 -0.95 12.29 -16.23
C LYS A 114 -0.09 11.10 -16.64
N ASN A 115 1.24 11.20 -16.48
CA ASN A 115 2.12 10.06 -16.73
C ASN A 115 2.18 9.13 -15.51
N TRP A 116 2.11 9.72 -14.32
CA TRP A 116 2.16 9.01 -13.05
C TRP A 116 0.97 9.34 -12.15
N PHE A 117 0.95 8.76 -10.94
CA PHE A 117 -0.13 8.95 -9.98
C PHE A 117 -0.33 10.44 -9.70
N SER A 118 -1.57 10.80 -9.38
CA SER A 118 -1.89 12.15 -8.90
C SER A 118 -1.98 12.16 -7.37
N MET A 119 -1.65 13.29 -6.75
CA MET A 119 -1.82 13.53 -5.30
C MET A 119 -3.29 13.77 -4.93
N GLN A 120 -4.17 12.90 -5.43
CA GLN A 120 -5.62 12.90 -5.25
C GLN A 120 -6.04 11.49 -4.83
N SER A 121 -6.94 11.37 -3.87
CA SER A 121 -7.56 10.09 -3.54
C SER A 121 -8.74 9.77 -4.45
N TYR A 122 -9.03 8.48 -4.60
CA TYR A 122 -10.26 8.00 -5.23
C TYR A 122 -11.10 7.20 -4.25
N THR A 123 -12.40 7.18 -4.47
CA THR A 123 -13.31 6.31 -3.72
C THR A 123 -13.29 4.92 -4.34
N LEU A 124 -13.18 3.90 -3.50
CA LEU A 124 -13.04 2.51 -3.94
C LEU A 124 -14.24 2.02 -4.77
N ASP A 125 -15.44 2.55 -4.51
CA ASP A 125 -16.68 2.13 -5.17
C ASP A 125 -17.02 2.95 -6.42
N MET A 126 -16.04 3.63 -7.04
CA MET A 126 -16.26 4.36 -8.28
C MET A 126 -16.74 3.44 -9.41
N PRO A 127 -17.92 3.70 -10.01
CA PRO A 127 -18.43 2.90 -11.12
C PRO A 127 -17.46 2.82 -12.29
N GLU A 128 -16.72 3.90 -12.56
CA GLU A 128 -15.75 4.01 -13.65
C GLU A 128 -14.59 3.02 -13.50
N LEU A 129 -14.37 2.47 -12.31
CA LEU A 129 -13.32 1.49 -12.05
C LEU A 129 -13.79 0.04 -12.17
N GLN A 130 -15.09 -0.22 -12.24
CA GLN A 130 -15.65 -1.58 -12.22
C GLN A 130 -15.10 -2.45 -13.35
N SER A 131 -14.89 -1.88 -14.54
CA SER A 131 -14.34 -2.60 -15.69
C SER A 131 -12.94 -3.18 -15.45
N PHE A 132 -12.18 -2.66 -14.48
CA PHE A 132 -10.82 -3.13 -14.17
C PHE A 132 -10.78 -4.34 -13.24
N TYR A 133 -11.87 -4.68 -12.56
CA TYR A 133 -11.89 -5.79 -11.60
C TYR A 133 -13.10 -6.72 -11.72
N HIS A 134 -14.03 -6.44 -12.65
CA HIS A 134 -15.20 -7.28 -12.88
C HIS A 134 -15.05 -8.14 -14.14
N GLY A 135 -15.49 -9.40 -14.08
CA GLY A 135 -15.63 -10.28 -15.26
C GLY A 135 -14.36 -11.03 -15.68
N ASP A 136 -13.30 -11.00 -14.88
CA ASP A 136 -11.99 -11.58 -15.23
C ASP A 136 -11.68 -12.93 -14.55
N ASN A 137 -12.64 -13.51 -13.80
CA ASN A 137 -12.52 -14.78 -13.07
C ASN A 137 -11.16 -14.94 -12.37
N PHE A 138 -10.77 -13.92 -11.61
CA PHE A 138 -9.45 -13.86 -11.00
C PHE A 138 -9.32 -14.82 -9.83
N GLU A 139 -8.35 -15.72 -9.93
CA GLU A 139 -8.01 -16.70 -8.91
C GLU A 139 -6.70 -16.27 -8.24
N PRO A 140 -6.71 -15.78 -6.99
CA PRO A 140 -5.51 -15.34 -6.31
C PRO A 140 -4.53 -16.50 -6.13
N VAL A 141 -3.25 -16.24 -6.36
CA VAL A 141 -2.15 -17.17 -6.12
C VAL A 141 -1.09 -16.49 -5.25
N ASN A 142 -0.38 -17.29 -4.46
CA ASN A 142 0.71 -16.77 -3.66
C ASN A 142 1.84 -16.27 -4.57
N PHE A 143 2.22 -15.00 -4.39
CA PHE A 143 3.23 -14.36 -5.24
C PHE A 143 4.60 -15.02 -5.10
N GLU A 144 4.94 -15.51 -3.90
CA GLU A 144 6.24 -16.17 -3.62
C GLU A 144 6.44 -17.41 -4.50
N ASP A 145 5.37 -18.14 -4.82
CA ASP A 145 5.40 -19.34 -5.66
C ASP A 145 5.74 -19.02 -7.13
N LEU A 146 5.62 -17.75 -7.53
CA LEU A 146 5.91 -17.30 -8.89
C LEU A 146 7.38 -16.96 -9.10
N TYR A 147 8.17 -16.86 -8.04
CA TYR A 147 9.59 -16.54 -8.14
C TYR A 147 10.43 -17.80 -8.04
N THR A 148 10.93 -18.27 -9.18
CA THR A 148 11.81 -19.46 -9.24
C THR A 148 13.05 -19.16 -10.08
N ASN A 149 14.20 -19.70 -9.67
CA ASN A 149 15.48 -19.54 -10.37
C ASN A 149 15.85 -18.08 -10.72
N GLY A 150 15.57 -17.15 -9.80
CA GLY A 150 15.88 -15.73 -10.00
C GLY A 150 14.97 -15.00 -10.99
N ARG A 151 13.83 -15.59 -11.37
CA ARG A 151 12.89 -15.04 -12.37
C ARG A 151 11.45 -15.10 -11.88
N VAL A 152 10.66 -14.11 -12.29
CA VAL A 152 9.23 -14.05 -12.03
C VAL A 152 8.48 -14.72 -13.17
N HIS A 153 7.73 -15.78 -12.88
CA HIS A 153 6.99 -16.58 -13.85
C HIS A 153 5.57 -16.05 -14.04
N THR A 154 5.43 -14.93 -14.75
CA THR A 154 4.13 -14.29 -15.02
C THR A 154 3.90 -14.01 -16.51
N SER A 155 2.65 -14.08 -16.98
CA SER A 155 2.30 -13.76 -18.38
C SER A 155 2.24 -12.25 -18.63
N GLY A 156 1.97 -11.44 -17.61
CA GLY A 156 1.72 -10.02 -17.77
C GLY A 156 1.65 -9.27 -16.44
N ALA A 157 1.37 -7.98 -16.55
CA ALA A 157 0.81 -7.20 -15.46
C ALA A 157 -0.51 -6.59 -15.91
N ILE A 158 -1.43 -6.43 -14.95
CA ILE A 158 -2.72 -5.76 -15.11
C ILE A 158 -2.90 -4.78 -13.96
N TYR A 159 -3.84 -3.86 -14.14
CA TYR A 159 -4.32 -3.02 -13.05
C TYR A 159 -5.69 -3.51 -12.64
N ARG A 160 -5.89 -3.67 -11.33
CA ARG A 160 -7.09 -4.29 -10.76
C ARG A 160 -7.34 -3.66 -9.38
N PRO A 161 -7.95 -2.48 -9.30
CA PRO A 161 -8.26 -1.84 -8.02
C PRO A 161 -9.48 -2.48 -7.36
N ASP A 162 -9.38 -3.76 -7.02
CA ASP A 162 -10.49 -4.51 -6.42
C ASP A 162 -10.86 -3.90 -5.06
N PRO A 163 -12.05 -3.29 -4.94
CA PRO A 163 -12.40 -2.51 -3.76
C PRO A 163 -12.55 -3.38 -2.51
N GLN A 164 -12.87 -4.66 -2.66
CA GLN A 164 -12.99 -5.58 -1.53
C GLN A 164 -11.60 -5.92 -0.97
N VAL A 165 -10.63 -6.19 -1.86
CA VAL A 165 -9.24 -6.44 -1.47
C VAL A 165 -8.61 -5.19 -0.84
N LEU A 166 -8.81 -4.02 -1.46
CA LEU A 166 -8.30 -2.75 -0.95
C LEU A 166 -8.89 -2.39 0.43
N ARG A 167 -10.20 -2.60 0.64
CA ARG A 167 -10.79 -2.45 1.99
C ARG A 167 -10.22 -3.43 3.00
N ALA A 168 -9.99 -4.68 2.60
CA ALA A 168 -9.40 -5.69 3.48
C ALA A 168 -7.96 -5.32 3.86
N ILE A 169 -7.16 -4.77 2.93
CA ILE A 169 -5.83 -4.20 3.18
C ILE A 169 -5.92 -3.08 4.23
N GLN A 170 -6.81 -2.11 4.05
CA GLN A 170 -7.00 -1.04 5.03
C GLN A 170 -7.43 -1.58 6.40
N GLY A 171 -8.34 -2.56 6.41
CA GLY A 171 -8.84 -3.23 7.61
C GLY A 171 -7.78 -4.02 8.38
N GLN A 172 -6.73 -4.49 7.72
CA GLN A 172 -5.58 -5.10 8.39
C GLN A 172 -4.59 -4.06 8.93
N ILE A 173 -4.31 -3.02 8.14
CA ILE A 173 -3.29 -2.02 8.47
C ILE A 173 -3.74 -1.11 9.61
N TRP A 174 -4.91 -0.48 9.48
CA TRP A 174 -5.28 0.65 10.32
C TRP A 174 -5.58 0.31 11.79
N PRO A 175 -6.21 -0.82 12.14
CA PRO A 175 -6.41 -1.17 13.54
C PRO A 175 -5.09 -1.24 14.31
N VAL A 176 -4.05 -1.83 13.70
CA VAL A 176 -2.74 -1.96 14.33
C VAL A 176 -2.04 -0.61 14.47
N LEU A 177 -2.05 0.21 13.41
CA LEU A 177 -1.45 1.54 13.48
C LEU A 177 -2.14 2.42 14.53
N LYS A 178 -3.48 2.35 14.62
CA LYS A 178 -4.27 3.15 15.55
C LYS A 178 -3.97 2.81 17.02
N VAL A 179 -3.81 1.52 17.34
CA VAL A 179 -3.45 1.06 18.70
C VAL A 179 -2.09 1.63 19.13
N GLU A 180 -1.19 1.83 18.18
CA GLU A 180 0.15 2.39 18.41
C GLU A 180 0.19 3.93 18.27
N GLY A 181 -0.97 4.59 18.24
CA GLY A 181 -1.09 6.04 18.19
C GLY A 181 -0.88 6.67 16.80
N LEU A 182 -0.69 5.87 15.75
CA LEU A 182 -0.64 6.35 14.37
C LEU A 182 -2.05 6.40 13.78
N ILE A 183 -2.52 7.62 13.53
CA ILE A 183 -3.88 7.88 13.01
C ILE A 183 -3.84 8.34 11.55
N GLN A 184 -4.97 8.20 10.86
CA GLN A 184 -5.17 8.69 9.49
C GLN A 184 -5.21 10.22 9.44
N ASN A 185 -4.04 10.85 9.30
CA ASN A 185 -3.91 12.28 9.15
C ASN A 185 -3.76 12.70 7.69
N LYS A 186 -3.87 14.01 7.41
CA LYS A 186 -3.50 14.54 6.10
C LYS A 186 -2.02 14.25 5.83
N VAL A 187 -1.73 13.76 4.63
CA VAL A 187 -0.36 13.49 4.16
C VAL A 187 0.45 14.78 4.08
N SER A 188 -0.20 15.89 3.70
CA SER A 188 0.37 17.24 3.67
C SER A 188 -0.75 18.29 3.71
N PRO A 189 -0.49 19.52 4.21
CA PRO A 189 -1.44 20.63 4.08
C PRO A 189 -1.76 21.01 2.63
N LYS A 190 -0.85 20.75 1.67
CA LYS A 190 -1.02 21.09 0.24
C LYS A 190 -2.02 20.17 -0.47
N TYR A 191 -2.16 18.93 -0.03
CA TYR A 191 -2.95 17.91 -0.72
C TYR A 191 -4.17 17.53 0.10
N ASN A 192 -5.32 17.36 -0.56
CA ASN A 192 -6.50 16.82 0.08
C ASN A 192 -6.45 15.28 0.06
N LEU A 193 -5.44 14.74 0.73
CA LEU A 193 -5.14 13.30 0.78
C LEU A 193 -4.82 12.92 2.23
N LYS A 194 -5.44 11.87 2.74
CA LYS A 194 -5.10 11.29 4.05
C LYS A 194 -4.28 10.02 3.91
N HIS A 195 -3.50 9.71 4.95
CA HIS A 195 -2.82 8.41 5.02
C HIS A 195 -3.84 7.29 4.90
N GLY A 196 -3.48 6.28 4.11
CA GLY A 196 -4.32 5.10 3.88
C GLY A 196 -5.30 5.24 2.72
N GLU A 197 -5.55 6.45 2.22
CA GLU A 197 -6.35 6.67 1.03
C GLU A 197 -5.56 6.29 -0.23
N TYR A 198 -6.24 5.64 -1.18
CA TYR A 198 -5.62 5.17 -2.41
C TYR A 198 -5.50 6.29 -3.44
N LEU A 199 -4.32 6.37 -4.06
CA LEU A 199 -3.91 7.40 -5.00
C LEU A 199 -4.54 7.19 -6.38
N TRP A 200 -5.01 8.28 -6.98
CA TRP A 200 -5.58 8.33 -8.32
C TRP A 200 -4.52 7.88 -9.37
N PRO A 201 -4.76 6.80 -10.11
CA PRO A 201 -3.88 6.33 -11.18
C PRO A 201 -3.79 7.30 -12.36
N PRO A 202 -2.77 7.17 -13.23
CA PRO A 202 -2.67 7.95 -14.47
C PRO A 202 -3.66 7.45 -15.52
N PHE A 203 -4.94 7.74 -15.31
CA PHE A 203 -5.99 7.45 -16.28
C PHE A 203 -5.97 8.44 -17.44
N GLN A 204 -6.47 7.96 -18.58
CA GLN A 204 -6.75 8.69 -19.78
C GLN A 204 -8.23 8.45 -20.16
N PRO A 205 -8.85 9.39 -20.89
CA PRO A 205 -10.15 9.11 -21.49
C PRO A 205 -10.04 7.88 -22.41
N GLY A 206 -10.93 6.92 -22.23
CA GLY A 206 -11.04 5.76 -23.10
C GLY A 206 -11.71 6.08 -24.44
N PRO A 207 -11.94 5.08 -25.31
CA PRO A 207 -12.52 5.27 -26.65
C PRO A 207 -13.87 6.00 -26.66
N SER A 208 -14.69 5.82 -25.61
CA SER A 208 -15.98 6.49 -25.45
C SER A 208 -15.90 7.85 -24.75
N GLY A 209 -14.70 8.39 -24.54
CA GLY A 209 -14.47 9.67 -23.88
C GLY A 209 -14.43 9.56 -22.35
N VAL A 210 -14.85 10.62 -21.65
CA VAL A 210 -14.68 10.79 -20.19
C VAL A 210 -15.48 9.77 -19.36
N THR A 211 -16.51 9.16 -19.94
CA THR A 211 -17.33 8.12 -19.28
C THR A 211 -16.65 6.75 -19.22
N SER A 212 -15.54 6.58 -19.93
CA SER A 212 -14.69 5.39 -19.87
C SER A 212 -13.28 5.81 -19.47
N LEU A 213 -12.72 5.16 -18.46
CA LEU A 213 -11.32 5.38 -18.09
C LEU A 213 -10.48 4.25 -18.67
N ASP A 214 -9.38 4.61 -19.31
CA ASP A 214 -8.31 3.68 -19.66
C ASP A 214 -7.04 4.08 -18.93
N LEU A 215 -6.15 3.12 -18.71
CA LEU A 215 -4.83 3.45 -18.21
C LEU A 215 -3.97 4.05 -19.31
N ARG A 216 -3.02 4.89 -18.91
CA ARG A 216 -1.94 5.29 -19.80
C ARG A 216 -1.32 4.04 -20.47
N PRO A 217 -1.11 4.06 -21.80
CA PRO A 217 -0.39 3.00 -22.50
C PRO A 217 0.96 2.71 -21.84
N LYS A 218 1.33 1.42 -21.76
CA LYS A 218 2.57 0.91 -21.16
C LYS A 218 2.68 1.04 -19.63
N LEU A 219 1.73 1.65 -18.91
CA LEU A 219 1.80 1.75 -17.45
C LEU A 219 1.97 0.36 -16.80
N ALA A 220 1.20 -0.63 -17.25
CA ALA A 220 1.29 -2.00 -16.73
C ALA A 220 2.68 -2.62 -16.96
N GLU A 221 3.29 -2.40 -18.14
CA GLU A 221 4.64 -2.87 -18.46
C GLU A 221 5.71 -2.16 -17.60
N GLU A 222 5.57 -0.85 -17.40
CA GLU A 222 6.46 -0.06 -16.55
C GLU A 222 6.39 -0.49 -15.08
N LEU A 223 5.18 -0.70 -14.55
CA LEU A 223 4.96 -1.22 -13.20
C LEU A 223 5.56 -2.64 -13.07
N ARG A 224 5.37 -3.50 -14.09
CA ARG A 224 5.99 -4.83 -14.16
C ARG A 224 7.52 -4.77 -14.11
N LEU A 225 8.12 -3.84 -14.86
CA LEU A 225 9.57 -3.69 -14.88
C LEU A 225 10.09 -3.23 -13.51
N ARG A 226 9.41 -2.27 -12.87
CA ARG A 226 9.76 -1.76 -11.54
C ARG A 226 9.68 -2.85 -10.48
N ILE A 227 8.60 -3.62 -10.45
CA ILE A 227 8.45 -4.71 -9.48
C ILE A 227 9.48 -5.81 -9.71
N THR A 228 9.77 -6.17 -10.97
CA THR A 228 10.82 -7.14 -11.32
C THR A 228 12.20 -6.65 -10.86
N ASN A 229 12.52 -5.37 -11.03
CA ASN A 229 13.78 -4.81 -10.58
C ASN A 229 13.88 -4.78 -9.05
N ARG A 230 12.78 -4.50 -8.34
CA ARG A 230 12.74 -4.58 -6.88
C ARG A 230 12.94 -5.99 -6.37
N MET A 231 12.36 -6.99 -7.02
CA MET A 231 12.58 -8.41 -6.68
C MET A 231 14.04 -8.83 -6.80
N LYS A 232 14.73 -8.37 -7.85
CA LYS A 232 16.17 -8.64 -8.02
C LYS A 232 17.04 -7.99 -6.93
N GLN A 233 16.60 -6.85 -6.41
CA GLN A 233 17.31 -6.10 -5.38
C GLN A 233 16.91 -6.51 -3.96
N HIS A 234 15.83 -7.28 -3.81
CA HIS A 234 15.32 -7.71 -2.52
C HIS A 234 16.30 -8.67 -1.85
N LYS A 235 16.54 -8.44 -0.56
CA LYS A 235 17.33 -9.31 0.31
C LYS A 235 16.67 -9.37 1.68
N GLN A 236 16.80 -10.51 2.38
CA GLN A 236 16.21 -10.67 3.71
C GLN A 236 16.84 -9.77 4.78
N ASP A 237 18.14 -9.47 4.65
CA ASP A 237 18.88 -8.59 5.57
C ASP A 237 18.53 -7.09 5.39
N THR A 238 18.05 -6.73 4.21
CA THR A 238 17.69 -5.36 3.81
C THR A 238 16.35 -5.37 3.08
N PRO A 239 15.26 -5.75 3.77
CA PRO A 239 14.00 -6.04 3.12
C PRO A 239 13.33 -4.77 2.58
N ASN A 240 13.01 -4.80 1.30
CA ASN A 240 12.29 -3.75 0.59
C ASN A 240 10.94 -4.23 0.02
N MET A 241 10.54 -5.45 0.36
CA MET A 241 9.29 -6.10 -0.06
C MET A 241 8.72 -6.90 1.10
N TYR A 242 7.40 -6.79 1.25
CA TYR A 242 6.66 -7.37 2.35
C TYR A 242 5.43 -8.08 1.80
N GLN A 243 4.96 -9.10 2.47
CA GLN A 243 3.71 -9.76 2.14
C GLN A 243 2.73 -9.61 3.30
N MET A 244 1.46 -9.52 2.96
CA MET A 244 0.32 -9.53 3.87
C MET A 244 -0.73 -10.48 3.30
N GLN A 245 -1.44 -11.19 4.16
CA GLN A 245 -2.63 -11.95 3.77
C GLN A 245 -3.88 -11.18 4.17
N VAL A 246 -4.84 -11.11 3.27
CA VAL A 246 -6.16 -10.54 3.54
C VAL A 246 -7.23 -11.55 3.12
N ASN A 247 -8.33 -11.62 3.88
CA ASN A 247 -9.44 -12.51 3.56
C ASN A 247 -10.56 -11.70 2.91
N VAL A 248 -11.02 -12.14 1.75
CA VAL A 248 -12.15 -11.57 1.02
C VAL A 248 -13.13 -12.69 0.71
N GLY A 249 -14.28 -12.68 1.37
CA GLY A 249 -15.22 -13.81 1.33
C GLY A 249 -14.56 -15.08 1.86
N ARG A 250 -14.43 -16.10 0.98
CA ARG A 250 -13.80 -17.40 1.31
C ARG A 250 -12.36 -17.52 0.81
N ASN A 251 -11.85 -16.50 0.11
CA ASN A 251 -10.54 -16.54 -0.51
C ASN A 251 -9.52 -15.79 0.35
N THR A 252 -8.33 -16.35 0.46
CA THR A 252 -7.17 -15.67 1.03
C THR A 252 -6.36 -15.06 -0.10
N HIS A 253 -6.20 -13.75 -0.08
CA HIS A 253 -5.41 -12.99 -1.03
C HIS A 253 -4.03 -12.73 -0.45
N HIS A 254 -2.99 -12.98 -1.26
CA HIS A 254 -1.60 -12.73 -0.90
C HIS A 254 -1.17 -11.40 -1.52
N VAL A 255 -1.15 -10.37 -0.68
CA VAL A 255 -0.83 -9.00 -1.09
C VAL A 255 0.66 -8.78 -0.90
N LEU A 256 1.35 -8.49 -2.00
CA LEU A 256 2.73 -8.03 -2.01
C LEU A 256 2.76 -6.51 -1.87
N MET A 257 3.52 -6.03 -0.90
CA MET A 257 3.67 -4.61 -0.57
C MET A 257 5.11 -4.16 -0.80
N LEU A 258 5.28 -3.00 -1.42
CA LEU A 258 6.58 -2.39 -1.66
C LEU A 258 6.60 -0.95 -1.20
N THR A 259 7.73 -0.51 -0.63
CA THR A 259 7.97 0.91 -0.36
C THR A 259 8.68 1.58 -1.53
N GLY A 260 8.20 2.76 -1.92
CA GLY A 260 8.69 3.55 -3.05
C GLY A 260 9.19 4.93 -2.64
N ARG A 261 10.09 5.51 -3.44
CA ARG A 261 10.37 6.95 -3.36
C ARG A 261 9.30 7.66 -4.16
N SER A 262 8.71 8.73 -3.61
CA SER A 262 7.63 9.45 -4.30
C SER A 262 8.05 9.91 -5.70
N ASN A 263 9.26 10.46 -5.87
CA ASN A 263 9.77 10.94 -7.16
C ASN A 263 9.81 9.88 -8.28
N ASP A 264 9.69 8.59 -7.95
CA ASP A 264 9.61 7.51 -8.93
C ASP A 264 8.20 7.31 -9.51
N TYR A 265 7.16 7.86 -8.87
CA TYR A 265 5.74 7.54 -9.08
C TYR A 265 4.81 8.76 -9.13
N PHE A 266 5.34 9.99 -9.23
CA PHE A 266 4.55 11.20 -9.42
C PHE A 266 5.21 12.10 -10.48
N ASP A 267 4.40 12.87 -11.20
CA ASP A 267 4.89 13.83 -12.19
C ASP A 267 5.48 15.08 -11.54
N GLU A 268 5.02 15.43 -10.33
CA GLU A 268 5.53 16.54 -9.53
C GLU A 268 6.53 16.04 -8.47
N GLU A 269 7.42 16.92 -8.03
CA GLU A 269 8.30 16.62 -6.89
C GLU A 269 7.47 16.59 -5.59
N VAL A 270 7.40 15.42 -4.98
CA VAL A 270 6.58 15.18 -3.77
C VAL A 270 7.50 14.88 -2.61
N HIS A 271 7.71 15.88 -1.75
CA HIS A 271 8.45 15.73 -0.50
C HIS A 271 7.51 15.61 0.71
N LEU A 272 7.47 14.44 1.33
CA LEU A 272 6.57 14.11 2.43
C LEU A 272 7.34 13.42 3.57
N PRO A 273 8.06 14.16 4.42
CA PRO A 273 9.02 13.58 5.37
C PRO A 273 8.37 12.70 6.45
N GLN A 274 7.06 12.85 6.66
CA GLN A 274 6.29 12.07 7.65
C GLN A 274 5.51 10.92 7.01
N SER A 275 5.74 10.62 5.72
CA SER A 275 4.98 9.62 4.97
C SER A 275 5.87 8.77 4.09
N GLU A 276 5.52 7.49 3.96
CA GLU A 276 6.14 6.57 3.01
C GLU A 276 5.12 6.14 1.97
N LEU A 277 5.53 6.08 0.70
CA LEU A 277 4.69 5.55 -0.37
C LEU A 277 4.71 4.03 -0.33
N TRP A 278 3.53 3.44 -0.30
CA TRP A 278 3.30 1.99 -0.36
C TRP A 278 2.57 1.64 -1.63
N LEU A 279 3.06 0.61 -2.33
CA LEU A 279 2.45 0.04 -3.51
C LEU A 279 1.97 -1.38 -3.20
N PHE A 280 0.75 -1.70 -3.60
CA PHE A 280 0.11 -2.98 -3.33
C PHE A 280 -0.11 -3.74 -4.64
N TYR A 281 0.29 -5.00 -4.63
CA TYR A 281 0.15 -5.93 -5.74
C TYR A 281 -0.43 -7.23 -5.23
N GLU A 282 -1.11 -7.95 -6.11
CA GLU A 282 -1.41 -9.36 -5.91
C GLU A 282 -1.03 -10.13 -7.18
N SER A 283 -1.06 -11.45 -7.11
CA SER A 283 -0.96 -12.28 -8.29
C SER A 283 -2.15 -13.20 -8.39
N GLY A 284 -2.54 -13.52 -9.62
CA GLY A 284 -3.64 -14.45 -9.86
C GLY A 284 -3.72 -14.93 -11.29
N LYS A 285 -4.43 -16.02 -11.49
CA LYS A 285 -4.82 -16.48 -12.84
C LYS A 285 -6.05 -15.71 -13.25
N VAL A 286 -6.10 -15.30 -14.52
CA VAL A 286 -7.20 -14.53 -15.10
C VAL A 286 -7.88 -15.43 -16.12
N ASN A 287 -9.20 -15.60 -16.04
CA ASN A 287 -9.97 -16.40 -17.02
C ASN A 287 -9.37 -17.79 -17.31
N GLY A 288 -8.87 -18.48 -16.28
CA GLY A 288 -8.25 -19.81 -16.43
C GLY A 288 -6.89 -19.84 -17.14
N GLU A 289 -6.23 -18.69 -17.31
CA GLU A 289 -4.88 -18.62 -17.87
C GLU A 289 -3.90 -19.51 -17.09
N GLN A 290 -3.04 -20.24 -17.81
CA GLN A 290 -2.05 -21.14 -17.21
C GLN A 290 -0.97 -20.40 -16.40
N LYS A 291 -0.55 -19.23 -16.90
CA LYS A 291 0.46 -18.39 -16.24
C LYS A 291 -0.23 -17.25 -15.50
N PRO A 292 0.05 -17.07 -14.20
CA PRO A 292 -0.52 -15.96 -13.44
C PRO A 292 -0.06 -14.60 -13.96
N LYS A 293 -0.87 -13.56 -13.71
CA LYS A 293 -0.52 -12.15 -13.90
C LYS A 293 -0.19 -11.51 -12.57
N VAL A 294 0.60 -10.44 -12.63
CA VAL A 294 0.77 -9.51 -11.51
C VAL A 294 -0.30 -8.43 -11.63
N ALA A 295 -1.18 -8.33 -10.65
CA ALA A 295 -2.17 -7.27 -10.58
C ALA A 295 -1.67 -6.16 -9.67
N PHE A 296 -1.57 -4.94 -10.19
CA PHE A 296 -1.38 -3.75 -9.37
C PHE A 296 -2.73 -3.32 -8.81
N LEU A 297 -2.84 -3.28 -7.48
CA LEU A 297 -4.08 -2.95 -6.77
C LEU A 297 -4.21 -1.44 -6.56
N GLY A 298 -3.12 -0.80 -6.15
CA GLY A 298 -3.12 0.63 -5.85
C GLY A 298 -1.89 1.06 -5.08
N ALA A 299 -1.80 2.35 -4.82
CA ALA A 299 -0.77 2.93 -3.99
C ALA A 299 -1.40 3.85 -2.92
N SER A 300 -0.78 3.94 -1.75
CA SER A 300 -1.21 4.80 -0.65
C SER A 300 0.01 5.33 0.09
N PHE A 301 -0.13 6.48 0.73
CA PHE A 301 0.83 6.90 1.75
C PHE A 301 0.45 6.29 3.10
N LEU A 302 1.43 5.78 3.82
CA LEU A 302 1.29 5.44 5.24
C LEU A 302 2.20 6.35 6.08
N PRO A 303 1.91 6.55 7.38
CA PRO A 303 2.77 7.33 8.25
C PRO A 303 4.17 6.70 8.35
N LEU A 304 5.19 7.53 8.54
CA LEU A 304 6.55 7.07 8.81
C LEU A 304 6.55 6.12 10.04
N GLY A 305 7.25 5.00 9.92
CA GLY A 305 7.31 3.97 10.99
C GLY A 305 6.20 2.92 10.92
N ALA A 306 5.19 3.09 10.04
CA ALA A 306 4.16 2.07 9.82
C ALA A 306 4.76 0.72 9.46
N LYS A 307 5.84 0.70 8.66
CA LYS A 307 6.58 -0.50 8.27
C LYS A 307 6.96 -1.36 9.47
N ASP A 308 7.64 -0.78 10.45
CA ASP A 308 8.20 -1.51 11.59
C ASP A 308 7.09 -2.05 12.50
N LEU A 309 5.99 -1.30 12.63
CA LEU A 309 4.81 -1.74 13.37
C LEU A 309 4.08 -2.89 12.67
N LEU A 310 3.86 -2.79 11.36
CA LEU A 310 3.19 -3.85 10.60
C LEU A 310 3.97 -5.16 10.65
N VAL A 311 5.30 -5.10 10.55
CA VAL A 311 6.18 -6.27 10.68
C VAL A 311 6.22 -6.79 12.12
N GLY A 312 6.45 -5.90 13.09
CA GLY A 312 6.55 -6.28 14.51
C GLY A 312 5.27 -6.90 15.07
N LYS A 313 4.10 -6.48 14.56
CA LYS A 313 2.79 -7.01 14.93
C LYS A 313 2.31 -8.16 14.04
N LYS A 314 3.15 -8.63 13.10
CA LYS A 314 2.87 -9.76 12.20
C LYS A 314 1.64 -9.54 11.30
N VAL A 315 1.32 -8.28 10.99
CA VAL A 315 0.34 -7.93 9.94
C VAL A 315 1.00 -8.12 8.58
N ALA A 316 2.26 -7.73 8.48
CA ALA A 316 3.11 -7.95 7.33
C ALA A 316 4.32 -8.80 7.71
N TRP A 317 4.89 -9.50 6.74
CA TRP A 317 6.15 -10.23 6.88
C TRP A 317 7.07 -9.93 5.70
N ILE A 318 8.36 -10.16 5.88
CA ILE A 318 9.32 -10.03 4.78
C ILE A 318 8.96 -11.07 3.72
N ALA A 319 8.86 -10.64 2.46
CA ALA A 319 8.55 -11.54 1.35
C ALA A 319 9.71 -12.52 1.13
N LYS A 320 9.41 -13.81 0.93
CA LYS A 320 10.40 -14.87 0.72
C LYS A 320 10.81 -15.00 -0.74
N ILE A 321 11.18 -13.87 -1.34
CA ILE A 321 11.59 -13.79 -2.76
C ILE A 321 13.12 -13.80 -2.80
N GLY A 322 13.73 -14.51 -3.75
CA GLY A 322 15.18 -14.42 -3.96
C GLY A 322 16.04 -15.44 -3.22
N HIS A 323 15.48 -16.26 -2.33
CA HIS A 323 16.23 -17.39 -1.75
C HIS A 323 16.05 -18.63 -2.61
N ALA A 324 17.12 -19.05 -3.27
CA ALA A 324 17.28 -20.46 -3.60
C ALA A 324 17.30 -21.22 -2.28
N ALA A 325 16.34 -22.13 -2.09
CA ALA A 325 16.38 -23.11 -1.02
C ALA A 325 17.62 -24.01 -1.18
#